data_AF-A0A924KMQ0-F1
#
_entry.id   AF-A0A924KMQ0-F1
#
_cell.length_a   1.000
_cell.length_b   1.000
_cell.length_c   1.000
_cell.angle_alpha   90.00
_cell.angle_beta   90.00
_cell.angle_gamma   90.00
#
_symmetry.space_group_name_H-M   'P 1'
#
loop_
_entity.id
_entity.type
_entity.pdbx_description
1 polymer ?
#
loop_
_entity_poly.entity_id
_entity_poly.type
_entity_poly.pdbx_seq_one_letter_code
_entity_poly.pdbx_strand_id
1 'polypeptide(L)' 'LHNWTIGLCDGQASAPDEGCTPKFSVKLQNGEVFLKADELQGLATDLVRPIAGPARRSAAA' A
#
# COMPACT_ATOMS: atom_id res chain seq x y z
N LEU A 1 2.49 -1.61 -9.26
CA LEU A 1 3.36 -0.87 -8.33
C LEU A 1 4.68 -0.42 -8.94
N HIS A 2 5.15 -0.95 -10.07
CA HIS A 2 6.31 -0.33 -10.75
C HIS A 2 5.99 1.13 -11.07
N ASN A 3 6.87 2.04 -10.64
CA ASN A 3 6.82 3.48 -10.86
C ASN A 3 5.68 4.27 -10.16
N TRP A 4 4.97 3.67 -9.19
CA TRP A 4 4.01 4.43 -8.38
C TRP A 4 4.76 5.36 -7.41
N THR A 5 4.33 6.62 -7.34
CA THR A 5 4.78 7.55 -6.29
C THR A 5 3.78 7.50 -5.14
N ILE A 6 4.22 7.10 -3.95
CA ILE A 6 3.34 6.89 -2.78
C ILE A 6 3.65 7.91 -1.68
N GLY A 7 2.62 8.58 -1.17
CA GLY A 7 2.71 9.40 0.02
C GLY A 7 2.94 8.54 1.27
N LEU A 8 4.00 8.81 2.03
CA LEU A 8 4.30 8.02 3.24
C LEU A 8 3.36 8.31 4.41
N CYS A 9 2.74 9.49 4.44
CA CYS A 9 1.85 9.89 5.53
C CYS A 9 0.49 9.17 5.49
N ASP A 10 0.01 8.90 4.28
CA ASP A 10 -1.36 8.43 4.01
C ASP A 10 -1.42 7.16 3.14
N GLY A 11 -0.32 6.76 2.51
CA GLY A 11 -0.25 5.64 1.59
C GLY A 11 -0.82 5.95 0.20
N GLN A 12 -1.18 7.21 -0.08
CA GLN A 12 -1.89 7.57 -1.31
C GLN A 12 -0.95 7.54 -2.52
N ALA A 13 -1.39 6.90 -3.60
CA ALA A 13 -0.71 7.01 -4.89
C ALA A 13 -0.96 8.40 -5.48
N SER A 14 0.12 9.06 -5.91
CA SER A 14 0.06 10.32 -6.64
C SER A 14 -0.39 10.10 -8.08
N ALA A 15 -1.09 11.08 -8.64
CA ALA A 15 -1.48 11.08 -10.04
C ALA A 15 -0.27 10.85 -10.98
N PRO A 16 -0.44 10.09 -12.08
CA PRO A 16 -1.70 9.61 -12.65
C PRO A 16 -2.21 8.29 -12.06
N ASP A 17 -1.50 7.68 -11.11
CA ASP A 17 -1.92 6.43 -10.48
C ASP A 17 -3.03 6.67 -9.46
N GLU A 18 -3.98 5.74 -9.40
CA GLU A 18 -5.10 5.77 -8.45
C GLU A 18 -5.05 4.55 -7.54
N GLY A 19 -5.11 4.79 -6.23
CA GLY A 19 -5.09 3.76 -5.21
C GLY A 19 -4.35 4.20 -3.95
N CYS A 20 -4.36 3.35 -2.94
CA CYS A 20 -3.68 3.60 -1.68
C CYS A 20 -3.09 2.30 -1.15
N THR A 21 -1.87 2.35 -0.62
CA THR A 21 -1.27 1.24 0.12
C THR A 21 -1.73 1.31 1.59
N PRO A 22 -2.03 0.18 2.24
CA PRO A 22 -2.30 0.16 3.67
C PRO A 22 -1.14 0.76 4.46
N LYS A 23 -1.46 1.57 5.48
CA LYS A 23 -0.48 2.13 6.39
C LYS A 23 -0.59 1.48 7.77
N PHE A 24 0.55 1.26 8.40
CA PHE A 24 0.63 0.78 9.77
C PHE A 24 0.85 1.94 10.73
N SER A 25 0.20 1.88 11.87
CA SER A 25 0.46 2.75 13.01
C SER A 25 1.85 2.45 13.56
N VAL A 26 2.68 3.50 13.66
CA VAL A 26 4.04 3.43 14.19
C VAL A 26 4.15 4.18 15.52
N LYS A 27 4.97 3.66 16.43
CA LYS A 27 5.45 4.38 17.62
C LYS A 27 6.97 4.39 17.60
N LEU A 28 7.58 5.56 17.75
CA LEU A 28 9.02 5.69 17.94
C LEU A 28 9.30 5.81 19.44
N GLN A 29 10.16 4.95 19.99
CA GLN A 29 10.60 5.03 21.38
C GLN A 29 12.04 4.53 21.49
N ASN A 30 12.91 5.30 22.14
CA ASN A 30 14.32 4.94 22.39
C ASN A 30 15.10 4.56 21.11
N GLY A 31 14.77 5.17 19.97
CA GLY A 31 15.39 4.84 18.68
C GLY A 31 14.83 3.59 18.00
N GLU A 32 13.89 2.89 18.64
CA GLU A 32 13.20 1.73 18.09
C GLU A 32 11.85 2.11 17.49
N VAL A 33 11.49 1.44 16.39
CA VAL A 33 10.21 1.60 15.70
C VAL A 33 9.32 0.42 16.05
N PHE A 34 8.18 0.70 16.66
CA PHE A 34 7.18 -0.29 17.02
C PHE A 34 6.00 -0.20 16.05
N LEU A 35 5.45 -1.35 15.71
CA LEU A 35 4.22 -1.49 14.93
C LEU A 35 3.09 -1.98 15.84
N LYS A 36 1.85 -1.59 15.51
CA LYS A 36 0.68 -2.05 16.25
C LYS A 36 0.38 -3.51 15.94
N ALA A 37 0.46 -4.37 16.96
CA ALA A 37 0.32 -5.82 16.79
C ALA A 37 -1.01 -6.25 16.14
N ASP A 38 -2.13 -5.62 16.53
CA ASP A 38 -3.44 -5.94 15.95
C ASP A 38 -3.49 -5.69 14.44
N GLU A 39 -2.83 -4.62 13.97
CA GLU A 39 -2.75 -4.32 12.54
C GLU A 39 -1.87 -5.33 11.81
N LEU A 40 -0.77 -5.79 12.42
CA LEU A 40 0.06 -6.85 11.83
C LEU A 40 -0.70 -8.16 11.63
N GLN A 41 -1.64 -8.47 12.53
CA GLN A 41 -2.41 -9.72 12.46
C GLN A 41 -3.53 -9.67 11.41
N GLY A 42 -4.12 -8.51 11.15
CA GLY A 42 -5.36 -8.43 10.38
C GLY A 42 -5.38 -7.43 9.23
N LEU A 43 -4.59 -6.36 9.29
CA LEU A 43 -4.71 -5.26 8.34
C LEU A 43 -4.33 -5.73 6.93
N ALA A 44 -5.26 -5.49 6.00
CA ALA A 44 -5.08 -5.72 4.57
C ALA A 44 -4.83 -7.18 4.14
N THR A 45 -5.12 -8.15 5.01
CA THR A 45 -5.00 -9.58 4.70
C THR A 45 -6.02 -10.07 3.67
N ASP A 46 -7.11 -9.33 3.51
CA ASP A 46 -8.26 -9.59 2.64
C ASP A 46 -8.30 -8.71 1.39
N LEU A 47 -7.38 -7.74 1.25
CA LEU A 47 -7.38 -6.84 0.09
C LEU A 47 -7.00 -7.59 -1.19
N VAL A 48 -7.73 -7.27 -2.26
CA VAL A 48 -7.42 -7.75 -3.61
C VAL A 48 -6.06 -7.19 -4.02
N ARG A 49 -5.15 -8.08 -4.46
CA ARG A 49 -3.82 -7.67 -4.90
C ARG A 49 -3.95 -6.73 -6.11
N PRO A 50 -3.32 -5.53 -6.07
CA PRO A 50 -3.37 -4.63 -7.20
C PRO A 50 -2.63 -5.23 -8.40
N ILE A 51 -3.13 -4.98 -9.61
CA ILE A 51 -2.46 -5.39 -10.84
C ILE A 51 -1.19 -4.54 -11.00
N ALA A 52 -0.02 -5.15 -10.86
CA ALA A 52 1.26 -4.47 -11.01
C ALA A 52 1.86 -4.68 -12.41
N GLY A 53 2.23 -3.59 -13.09
CA GLY A 53 2.93 -3.61 -14.40
C GLY A 53 2.05 -3.05 -15.55
N PRO A 54 2.58 -2.96 -16.79
CA PRO A 54 1.76 -2.60 -17.94
C PRO A 54 0.67 -3.64 -18.09
N ALA A 55 -0.57 -3.22 -17.82
CA ALA A 55 -1.74 -4.06 -17.96
C ALA A 55 -1.78 -4.59 -19.40
N ARG A 56 -1.55 -5.89 -19.60
CA ARG A 56 -2.03 -6.56 -20.80
C ARG A 56 -3.55 -6.59 -20.67
N ARG A 57 -4.20 -5.46 -21.00
CA ARG A 57 -5.63 -5.46 -21.26
C ARG A 57 -5.76 -6.40 -22.47
N SER A 58 -6.26 -7.62 -22.27
CA SER A 58 -6.86 -8.32 -23.41
C SER A 58 -7.95 -7.38 -23.88
N ALA A 59 -7.78 -6.77 -25.05
CA ALA A 59 -8.90 -6.19 -25.75
C ALA A 59 -9.93 -7.32 -25.85
N ALA A 60 -11.08 -7.15 -25.20
CA ALA A 60 -12.18 -8.08 -25.36
C ALA A 60 -12.52 -8.16 -26.85
N ALA A 61 -12.73 -9.38 -27.33
CA ALA A 61 -13.22 -9.66 -28.68
C ALA A 61 -14.67 -9.19 -28.84
#